data_AF-D5P2Y9-F1
#
_entry.id   AF-D5P2Y9-F1
#
_cell.length_a   1.000
_cell.length_b   1.000
_cell.length_c   1.000
_cell.angle_alpha   90.00
_cell.angle_beta   90.00
_cell.angle_gamma   90.00
#
_symmetry.space_group_name_H-M   'P 1'
#
loop_
_entity.id
_entity.type
_entity.pdbx_description
1 polymer ?
#
loop_
_entity_poly.entity_id
_entity_poly.type
_entity_poly.pdbx_seq_one_letter_code
_entity_poly.pdbx_strand_id
1 'polypeptide(L)'
;MGAPDFDGFALVDWERSACLCDVGSAGYVLAVAVTSDGADTLWIVDDAELHAEHPRYGSADQLHEQLGPLSAALRERIWPTPRCGRPTKGTGRPCRIVVSGPGEACGLHSNRQAAP
;
A
#
# COMPACT_ATOMS: atom_id res chain seq x y z
N MET A 1 0.62 16.86 23.03
CA MET A 1 -0.52 16.10 23.57
C MET A 1 -0.53 14.80 22.78
N GLY A 2 -0.22 13.67 23.42
CA GLY A 2 -0.29 12.37 22.74
C GLY A 2 -1.74 12.06 22.39
N ALA A 3 -1.98 11.39 21.27
CA ALA A 3 -3.30 10.86 20.98
C ALA A 3 -3.72 9.92 22.14
N PRO A 4 -5.01 9.86 22.49
CA PRO A 4 -5.48 8.93 23.51
C PRO A 4 -5.17 7.49 23.03
N ASP A 5 -4.40 6.78 23.85
CA ASP A 5 -4.04 5.38 23.65
C ASP A 5 -5.33 4.55 23.53
N PHE A 6 -5.39 3.62 22.56
CA PHE A 6 -6.56 2.77 22.39
C PHE A 6 -6.67 1.82 23.59
N ASP A 7 -7.61 2.08 24.48
CA ASP A 7 -7.80 1.36 25.74
C ASP A 7 -8.35 -0.07 25.59
N GLY A 8 -8.65 -0.52 24.36
CA GLY A 8 -9.24 -1.83 24.08
C GLY A 8 -10.75 -1.90 24.33
N PHE A 9 -11.38 -0.79 24.72
CA PHE A 9 -12.81 -0.70 25.03
C PHE A 9 -13.57 0.25 24.09
N ALA A 10 -12.92 0.79 23.05
CA ALA A 10 -13.59 1.70 22.14
C ALA A 10 -14.77 1.02 21.44
N LEU A 11 -15.90 1.72 21.39
CA LEU A 11 -17.15 1.23 20.79
C LEU A 11 -17.34 1.85 19.42
N VAL A 12 -17.67 1.03 18.41
CA VAL A 12 -17.95 1.52 17.06
C VAL A 12 -19.31 2.21 17.02
N ASP A 13 -19.31 3.46 16.58
CA ASP A 13 -20.49 4.24 16.24
C ASP A 13 -20.86 4.00 14.77
N TRP A 14 -21.73 3.01 14.56
CA TRP A 14 -22.16 2.61 13.22
C TRP A 14 -22.97 3.67 12.48
N GLU A 15 -23.63 4.60 13.19
CA GLU A 15 -24.40 5.67 12.55
C GLU A 15 -23.48 6.73 11.92
N ARG A 16 -22.31 6.95 12.52
CA ARG A 16 -21.28 7.88 11.99
C ARG A 16 -20.23 7.20 11.11
N SER A 17 -20.29 5.88 10.95
CA SER A 17 -19.37 5.10 10.13
C SER A 17 -19.84 4.98 8.67
N ALA A 18 -18.92 4.69 7.74
CA ALA A 18 -19.23 4.59 6.31
C ALA A 18 -18.48 3.45 5.61
N CYS A 19 -19.14 2.72 4.70
CA CYS A 19 -18.44 1.80 3.80
C CYS A 19 -17.53 2.57 2.84
N LEU A 20 -16.34 2.04 2.54
CA LEU A 20 -15.42 2.55 1.52
C LEU A 20 -15.65 1.91 0.14
N CYS A 21 -16.88 1.45 -0.09
CA CYS A 21 -17.32 0.75 -1.29
C CYS A 21 -17.17 1.63 -2.55
N ASP A 22 -17.43 2.93 -2.43
CA ASP A 22 -17.43 3.92 -3.52
C ASP A 22 -16.03 4.40 -3.92
N VAL A 23 -15.03 4.25 -3.05
CA VAL A 23 -13.62 4.59 -3.31
C VAL A 23 -12.78 3.39 -3.75
N GLY A 24 -13.41 2.27 -4.10
CA GLY A 24 -12.73 1.08 -4.62
C GLY A 24 -12.14 0.16 -3.55
N SER A 25 -12.52 0.35 -2.27
CA SER A 25 -12.09 -0.47 -1.14
C SER A 25 -13.27 -1.26 -0.56
N ALA A 26 -13.98 -2.00 -1.42
CA ALA A 26 -15.06 -2.88 -1.00
C ALA A 26 -14.60 -3.88 0.08
N GLY A 27 -15.42 -4.08 1.12
CA GLY A 27 -15.07 -4.89 2.28
C GLY A 27 -14.40 -4.11 3.42
N TYR A 28 -14.08 -2.82 3.21
CA TYR A 28 -13.55 -1.95 4.25
C TYR A 28 -14.58 -0.90 4.69
N VAL A 29 -14.52 -0.56 5.97
CA VAL A 29 -15.34 0.47 6.62
C VAL A 29 -14.43 1.52 7.24
N LEU A 30 -14.81 2.78 7.10
CA LEU A 30 -14.31 3.87 7.91
C LEU A 30 -15.13 3.91 9.21
N ALA A 31 -14.60 3.27 10.25
CA ALA A 31 -15.25 3.13 11.54
C ALA A 31 -14.93 4.34 12.43
N VAL A 32 -15.96 5.04 12.86
CA VAL A 32 -15.86 6.00 13.96
C VAL A 32 -16.01 5.21 15.25
N ALA A 33 -15.00 5.24 16.11
CA ALA A 33 -15.05 4.58 17.41
C ALA A 33 -14.93 5.61 18.54
N VAL A 34 -15.63 5.38 19.65
CA VAL A 34 -15.63 6.23 20.83
C VAL A 34 -14.85 5.51 21.94
N THR A 35 -13.77 6.12 22.42
CA THR A 35 -12.91 5.61 23.51
C THR A 35 -13.59 5.74 24.88
N SER A 36 -13.05 5.11 25.93
CA SER A 36 -13.67 5.15 27.28
C SER A 36 -13.70 6.54 27.92
N ASP A 37 -12.85 7.46 27.46
CA ASP A 37 -12.86 8.88 27.86
C ASP A 37 -13.83 9.74 27.02
N GLY A 38 -14.54 9.13 26.07
CA GLY A 38 -15.53 9.79 25.21
C GLY A 38 -14.93 10.51 24.00
N ALA A 39 -13.64 10.33 23.71
CA ALA A 39 -13.05 10.88 22.49
C ALA A 39 -13.42 10.04 21.25
N ASP A 40 -13.55 10.71 20.10
CA ASP A 40 -13.71 10.05 18.81
C ASP A 40 -12.34 9.67 18.24
N THR A 41 -12.22 8.44 17.75
CA THR A 41 -11.09 7.94 16.96
C THR A 41 -11.59 7.32 15.66
N LEU A 42 -10.78 7.35 14.62
CA LEU A 42 -11.17 7.01 13.26
C LEU A 42 -10.29 5.89 12.73
N TRP A 43 -10.92 4.79 12.31
CA TRP A 43 -10.24 3.57 11.88
C TRP A 43 -10.66 3.16 10.48
N ILE A 44 -9.71 2.65 9.71
CA ILE A 44 -10.01 1.88 8.50
C ILE A 44 -9.88 0.41 8.87
N VAL A 45 -10.98 -0.32 8.77
CA VAL A 45 -11.08 -1.72 9.20
C VAL A 45 -11.67 -2.58 8.10
N ASP A 46 -11.19 -3.82 8.00
CA ASP A 46 -11.87 -4.86 7.25
C ASP A 46 -13.13 -5.27 8.03
N ASP A 47 -14.28 -5.21 7.37
CA ASP A 47 -15.60 -5.45 7.97
C ASP A 47 -15.73 -6.89 8.50
N ALA A 48 -15.22 -7.86 7.73
CA ALA A 48 -15.27 -9.26 8.14
C ALA A 48 -14.36 -9.54 9.33
N GLU A 49 -13.19 -8.89 9.37
CA GLU A 49 -12.24 -9.00 10.47
C GLU A 49 -12.76 -8.36 11.76
N LEU A 50 -13.47 -7.23 11.65
CA LEU A 50 -14.09 -6.57 12.81
C LEU A 50 -15.13 -7.45 13.51
N HIS A 51 -15.80 -8.32 12.75
CA HIS A 51 -16.82 -9.25 13.25
C HIS A 51 -16.27 -10.66 13.58
N ALA A 52 -14.96 -10.87 13.51
CA ALA A 52 -14.35 -12.15 13.87
C ALA A 52 -14.43 -12.44 15.39
N GLU A 53 -14.32 -13.71 15.78
CA GLU A 53 -14.26 -14.13 17.19
C GLU A 53 -13.05 -13.50 17.94
N HIS A 54 -11.96 -13.30 17.20
CA HIS A 54 -10.72 -12.69 17.69
C HIS A 54 -10.24 -11.63 16.70
N PRO A 55 -10.86 -10.42 16.70
CA PRO A 55 -10.50 -9.38 15.75
C PRO A 55 -9.07 -8.93 15.99
N ARG A 56 -8.28 -8.82 14.92
CA ARG A 56 -6.96 -8.16 15.01
C ARG A 56 -7.18 -6.66 14.90
N TYR A 57 -6.68 -5.91 15.87
CA TYR A 57 -6.69 -4.46 15.83
C TYR A 57 -5.31 -3.93 15.45
N GLY A 58 -5.29 -2.84 14.69
CA GLY A 58 -4.09 -2.08 14.40
C GLY A 58 -3.64 -1.24 15.60
N SER A 59 -2.68 -0.33 15.36
CA SER A 59 -2.29 0.68 16.34
C SER A 59 -2.94 2.01 15.99
N ALA A 60 -3.65 2.62 16.94
CA ALA A 60 -4.27 3.94 16.77
C ALA A 60 -3.21 5.04 16.54
N ASP A 61 -2.02 4.83 17.09
CA ASP A 61 -0.88 5.74 16.97
C ASP A 61 -0.05 5.47 15.70
N GLN A 62 -0.51 4.59 14.82
CA GLN A 62 0.18 4.36 13.56
C GLN A 62 0.20 5.68 12.77
N LEU A 63 1.39 6.12 12.36
CA LEU A 63 1.53 7.33 11.55
C LEU A 63 0.85 7.10 10.19
N HIS A 64 -0.41 7.53 10.07
CA HIS A 64 -1.22 7.44 8.85
C HIS A 64 -0.64 8.27 7.71
N GLU A 65 0.06 9.35 8.06
CA GLU A 65 0.86 10.15 7.14
C GLU A 65 2.34 9.97 7.46
N GLN A 66 3.02 9.10 6.73
CA GLN A 66 4.48 9.05 6.79
C GLN A 66 5.05 10.17 5.90
N LEU A 67 5.13 11.37 6.47
CA LEU A 67 5.68 12.55 5.79
C LEU A 67 7.19 12.38 5.61
N GLY A 68 7.62 12.13 4.38
CA GLY A 68 9.02 11.98 4.04
C GLY A 68 9.24 11.07 2.83
N PRO A 69 10.48 11.01 2.31
CA PRO A 69 10.79 10.08 1.24
C PRO A 69 10.60 8.64 1.72
N LEU A 70 9.89 7.84 0.92
CA LEU A 70 9.76 6.40 1.13
C LEU A 70 11.13 5.74 1.32
N SER A 71 11.20 4.71 2.18
CA SER A 71 12.41 3.92 2.36
C SER A 71 12.92 3.40 1.01
N ALA A 72 14.24 3.23 0.86
CA ALA A 72 14.82 2.78 -0.41
C ALA A 72 14.20 1.46 -0.91
N ALA A 73 13.90 0.54 0.01
CA ALA A 73 13.23 -0.72 -0.29
C ALA A 73 11.80 -0.54 -0.81
N LEU A 74 11.01 0.38 -0.23
CA LEU A 74 9.66 0.68 -0.71
C LEU A 74 9.68 1.43 -2.05
N ARG A 75 10.63 2.37 -2.22
CA ARG A 75 10.80 3.07 -3.51
C ARG A 75 11.09 2.09 -4.64
N GLU A 76 12.03 1.16 -4.48
CA GLU A 76 12.34 0.17 -5.51
C GLU A 76 11.18 -0.80 -5.77
N ARG A 77 10.29 -1.02 -4.80
CA ARG A 77 9.08 -1.85 -5.01
C ARG A 77 8.01 -1.14 -5.84
N ILE A 78 7.81 0.15 -5.62
CA ILE A 78 6.75 0.94 -6.28
C ILE A 78 7.24 1.49 -7.63
N TRP A 79 8.47 2.00 -7.66
CA TRP A 79 9.15 2.51 -8.84
C TRP A 79 10.47 1.78 -9.03
N PRO A 80 10.43 0.50 -9.45
CA PRO A 80 11.65 -0.24 -9.74
C PRO A 80 12.45 0.46 -10.82
N THR A 81 13.77 0.45 -10.67
CA THR A 81 14.68 0.98 -11.69
C THR A 81 14.37 0.31 -13.03
N PRO A 82 14.09 1.08 -14.12
CA PRO A 82 13.71 0.50 -15.41
C PRO A 82 14.76 -0.50 -15.92
N ARG A 83 14.28 -1.64 -16.46
CA ARG A 83 15.12 -2.69 -17.04
C ARG A 83 14.70 -3.00 -18.47
N CYS A 84 15.65 -3.43 -19.29
CA CYS A 84 15.44 -3.64 -20.72
C CYS A 84 14.29 -4.62 -21.05
N GLY A 85 14.12 -5.69 -20.29
CA GLY A 85 13.03 -6.66 -20.46
C GLY A 85 13.09 -7.54 -21.73
N ARG A 86 13.86 -7.16 -22.76
CA ARG A 86 13.98 -7.92 -24.02
C ARG A 86 14.56 -9.32 -23.80
N PRO A 87 14.11 -10.34 -24.54
CA PRO A 87 14.57 -11.72 -24.36
C PRO A 87 16.04 -11.87 -24.75
N THR A 88 16.83 -12.52 -23.89
CA THR A 88 18.23 -12.85 -24.19
C THR A 88 18.34 -13.99 -25.22
N LYS A 89 19.32 -13.90 -26.14
CA LYS A 89 19.47 -14.87 -27.24
C LYS A 89 19.77 -16.32 -26.84
N GLY A 90 20.31 -16.55 -25.65
CA GLY A 90 20.66 -17.91 -25.20
C GLY A 90 19.57 -18.58 -24.37
N THR A 91 18.88 -17.83 -23.51
CA THR A 91 17.97 -18.41 -22.50
C THR A 91 16.53 -17.97 -22.66
N GLY A 92 16.24 -17.00 -23.53
CA GLY A 92 14.92 -16.36 -23.65
C GLY A 92 14.50 -15.55 -22.42
N ARG A 93 15.29 -15.59 -21.32
CA ARG A 93 14.98 -14.86 -20.09
C ARG A 93 15.02 -13.35 -20.33
N PRO A 94 14.16 -12.56 -19.65
CA PRO A 94 14.16 -11.11 -19.75
C PRO A 94 15.51 -10.50 -19.37
N CYS A 95 16.01 -9.59 -20.20
CA CYS A 95 17.23 -8.84 -19.91
C CYS A 95 17.03 -7.93 -18.70
N ARG A 96 17.94 -8.01 -17.73
CA ARG A 96 17.89 -7.25 -16.47
C ARG A 96 18.79 -6.01 -16.43
N ILE A 97 19.44 -5.67 -17.55
CA ILE A 97 20.27 -4.47 -17.67
C ILE A 97 19.39 -3.24 -17.45
N VAL A 98 19.86 -2.34 -16.58
CA VAL A 98 19.21 -1.07 -16.25
C VAL A 98 19.21 -0.15 -17.47
N VAL A 99 18.09 0.52 -17.71
CA VAL A 99 17.88 1.48 -18.80
C VAL A 99 17.37 2.80 -18.24
N SER A 100 17.40 3.87 -19.04
CA SER A 100 17.04 5.22 -18.61
C SER A 100 15.52 5.40 -18.51
N GLY A 101 14.77 4.75 -19.40
CA GLY A 101 13.31 4.81 -19.45
C GLY A 101 12.63 3.44 -19.51
N PRO A 102 11.40 3.30 -18.98
CA PRO A 102 10.60 2.09 -19.17
C PRO A 102 10.43 1.73 -20.66
N GLY A 103 10.64 0.45 -21.01
CA GLY A 103 10.48 -0.05 -22.38
C GLY A 103 11.69 0.16 -23.30
N GLU A 104 12.73 0.88 -22.84
CA GLU A 104 13.94 1.07 -23.63
C GLU A 104 14.75 -0.22 -23.81
N ALA A 105 15.47 -0.29 -24.93
CA ALA A 105 16.47 -1.32 -25.14
C ALA A 105 17.77 -0.94 -24.42
N CYS A 106 18.42 -1.90 -23.77
CA CYS A 106 19.81 -1.69 -23.36
C CYS A 106 20.75 -1.65 -24.57
N GLY A 107 21.97 -1.14 -24.41
CA GLY A 107 22.98 -1.05 -25.49
C GLY A 107 23.22 -2.35 -26.27
N LEU A 108 23.10 -3.50 -25.60
CA LEU A 108 23.26 -4.82 -26.22
C LEU A 108 22.06 -5.24 -27.09
N HIS A 109 20.90 -4.64 -26.84
CA HIS A 109 19.67 -4.86 -27.60
C HIS A 109 19.28 -3.70 -28.52
N SER A 110 19.77 -2.48 -28.30
CA SER A 110 19.58 -1.33 -29.19
C SER A 110 20.35 -1.51 -30.50
N ASN A 111 21.57 -2.04 -30.43
CA ASN A 111 22.40 -2.36 -31.59
C ASN A 111 21.86 -3.51 -32.47
N ARG A 112 20.67 -4.06 -32.15
CA ARG A 112 20.03 -5.15 -32.92
C ARG A 112 18.76 -4.74 -33.67
N GLN A 113 18.34 -3.48 -33.58
CA GLN A 113 17.17 -2.97 -34.32
C GLN A 113 17.49 -2.26 -35.64
N ALA A 114 18.73 -2.38 -36.13
CA ALA A 114 19.09 -1.97 -37.48
C ALA A 114 19.43 -3.18 -38.35
N ALA A 115 18.40 -3.94 -38.72
CA ALA A 115 18.43 -4.76 -39.93
C ALA A 115 16.98 -4.79 -40.46
N PRO A 116 16.71 -4.22 -41.66
CA PRO A 116 15.40 -4.31 -42.29
C PRO A 116 15.03 -5.76 -42.66
#